data_AF-A0A8H7J3D6-F1
#
_entry.id   AF-A0A8H7J3D6-F1
#
_cell.length_a   1.000
_cell.length_b   1.000
_cell.length_c   1.000
_cell.angle_alpha   90.00
_cell.angle_beta   90.00
_cell.angle_gamma   90.00
#
_symmetry.space_group_name_H-M   'P 1'
#
loop_
_entity.id
_entity.type
_entity.pdbx_description
1 polymer ?
#
loop_
_entity_poly.entity_id
_entity_poly.type
_entity_poly.pdbx_seq_one_letter_code
_entity_poly.pdbx_strand_id
1 'polypeptide(L)'
;MLRALKDPHTPTPTPTPTPTIHGILSSHPAALLATLRAFGSGIENLDLETVRRRARAVMDGSPIDYVRGAKLVGRLFEQEDGDGSGSGDGSGNASVCCADTAFWVDHAEPLAALDVVRERGVAWPFGELREGCEFLVLVES
;
A
#
# COMPACT_ATOMS: atom_id res chain seq x y z
N MET A 1 21.44 -20.49 56.20
CA MET A 1 21.63 -19.81 54.90
C MET A 1 20.72 -20.50 53.88
N LEU A 2 19.47 -20.03 53.72
CA LEU A 2 18.47 -20.66 52.85
C LEU A 2 18.69 -20.23 51.39
N ARG A 3 18.94 -21.20 50.51
CA ARG A 3 18.99 -21.01 49.05
C ARG A 3 17.55 -21.02 48.54
N ALA A 4 17.08 -19.90 47.97
CA ALA A 4 15.77 -19.84 47.33
C ALA A 4 15.75 -20.76 46.09
N LEU A 5 14.88 -21.77 46.12
CA LEU A 5 14.54 -22.59 44.95
C LEU A 5 13.80 -21.70 43.95
N LYS A 6 14.38 -21.56 42.75
CA LYS A 6 13.76 -20.87 41.62
C LYS A 6 12.69 -21.78 41.04
N ASP A 7 11.44 -21.32 41.03
CA ASP A 7 10.29 -22.10 40.56
C ASP A 7 10.49 -22.61 39.11
N PRO A 8 10.36 -23.92 38.85
CA PRO A 8 10.68 -24.53 37.55
C PRO A 8 9.59 -24.37 36.47
N HIS A 9 8.63 -23.46 36.64
CA HIS A 9 7.48 -23.41 35.74
C HIS A 9 7.00 -22.00 35.37
N THR A 10 7.93 -21.12 34.98
CA THR A 10 7.54 -19.95 34.19
C THR A 10 7.43 -20.38 32.72
N PRO A 11 6.23 -20.43 32.11
CA PRO A 11 6.12 -20.74 30.70
C PRO A 11 6.90 -19.69 29.89
N THR A 12 7.81 -20.17 29.05
CA THR A 12 8.57 -19.29 28.15
C THR A 12 7.57 -18.61 27.21
N PRO A 13 7.58 -17.27 27.07
CA PRO A 13 6.67 -16.60 26.15
C PRO A 13 6.96 -17.09 24.72
N THR A 14 5.94 -17.66 24.08
CA THR A 14 6.00 -18.01 22.67
C THR A 14 6.21 -16.71 21.88
N PRO A 15 7.24 -16.60 21.02
CA PRO A 15 7.41 -15.42 20.19
C PRO A 15 6.18 -15.26 19.31
N THR A 16 5.55 -14.09 19.38
CA THR A 16 4.49 -13.72 18.45
C THR A 16 5.10 -13.70 17.05
N PRO A 17 4.51 -14.40 16.06
CA PRO A 17 4.98 -14.32 14.68
C PRO A 17 4.96 -12.87 14.23
N THR A 18 6.05 -12.43 13.59
CA THR A 18 6.10 -11.08 13.02
C THR A 18 5.20 -11.05 11.78
N PRO A 19 4.28 -10.08 11.67
CA PRO A 19 3.40 -9.98 10.51
C PRO A 19 4.20 -9.88 9.22
N THR A 20 3.76 -10.59 8.18
CA THR A 20 4.38 -10.52 6.86
C THR A 20 3.62 -9.51 6.01
N ILE A 21 4.35 -8.61 5.34
CA ILE A 21 3.74 -7.64 4.43
C ILE A 21 3.93 -8.12 3.00
N HIS A 22 2.84 -8.19 2.27
CA HIS A 22 2.80 -8.43 0.83
C HIS A 22 2.31 -7.18 0.12
N GLY A 23 2.69 -6.99 -1.14
CA GLY A 23 2.25 -5.82 -1.87
C GLY A 23 2.41 -5.94 -3.37
N ILE A 24 1.73 -5.04 -4.09
CA ILE A 24 1.79 -4.92 -5.54
C ILE A 24 1.82 -3.45 -5.94
N LEU A 25 2.63 -3.14 -6.95
CA LEU A 25 2.51 -1.96 -7.79
C LEU A 25 1.88 -2.40 -9.11
N SER A 26 0.77 -1.78 -9.47
CA SER A 26 0.11 -2.05 -10.74
C SER A 26 -0.76 -0.87 -11.15
N SER A 27 -0.82 -0.58 -12.44
CA SER A 27 -1.81 0.34 -13.01
C SER A 27 -3.21 -0.27 -13.05
N HIS A 28 -3.35 -1.60 -13.01
CA HIS A 28 -4.57 -2.28 -13.39
C HIS A 28 -5.44 -2.68 -12.17
N PRO A 29 -6.67 -2.15 -12.03
CA PRO A 29 -7.52 -2.41 -10.86
C PRO A 29 -7.79 -3.88 -10.59
N ALA A 30 -7.89 -4.71 -11.64
CA ALA A 30 -8.09 -6.14 -11.50
C ALA A 30 -6.92 -6.82 -10.76
N ALA A 31 -5.68 -6.37 -10.98
CA ALA A 31 -4.51 -6.90 -10.28
C ALA A 31 -4.55 -6.57 -8.78
N LEU A 32 -4.90 -5.33 -8.44
CA LEU A 32 -5.04 -4.89 -7.04
C LEU A 32 -6.11 -5.70 -6.30
N LEU A 33 -7.29 -5.84 -6.92
CA LEU A 33 -8.39 -6.61 -6.34
C LEU A 33 -8.03 -8.09 -6.20
N ALA A 34 -7.34 -8.67 -7.18
CA ALA A 34 -6.87 -10.05 -7.11
C ALA A 34 -5.85 -10.25 -5.98
N THR A 35 -4.89 -9.33 -5.82
CA THR A 35 -3.91 -9.36 -4.72
C THR A 35 -4.61 -9.31 -3.37
N LEU A 36 -5.55 -8.36 -3.17
CA LEU A 36 -6.30 -8.25 -1.92
C LEU A 36 -7.03 -9.56 -1.59
N ARG A 37 -7.73 -10.13 -2.58
CA ARG A 37 -8.46 -11.40 -2.40
C ARG A 37 -7.53 -12.58 -2.12
N ALA A 38 -6.37 -12.65 -2.78
CA ALA A 38 -5.40 -13.72 -2.57
C ALA A 38 -4.86 -13.76 -1.14
N PHE A 39 -4.73 -12.60 -0.49
CA PHE A 39 -4.31 -12.47 0.91
C PHE A 39 -5.49 -12.39 1.89
N GLY A 40 -6.68 -12.86 1.50
CA GLY A 40 -7.84 -12.96 2.38
C GLY A 40 -8.47 -11.63 2.77
N SER A 41 -8.13 -10.55 2.06
CA SER A 41 -8.64 -9.20 2.30
C SER A 41 -9.58 -8.74 1.18
N GLY A 42 -10.12 -7.54 1.35
CA GLY A 42 -10.94 -6.85 0.36
C GLY A 42 -10.60 -5.38 0.32
N ILE A 43 -10.97 -4.73 -0.78
CA ILE A 43 -10.75 -3.29 -0.95
C ILE A 43 -11.51 -2.49 0.11
N GLU A 44 -12.65 -3.02 0.57
CA GLU A 44 -13.45 -2.52 1.68
C GLU A 44 -12.71 -2.53 3.04
N ASN A 45 -11.70 -3.37 3.19
CA ASN A 45 -10.92 -3.55 4.43
C ASN A 45 -9.47 -3.05 4.28
N LEU A 46 -9.18 -2.27 3.23
CA LEU A 46 -7.83 -1.80 2.96
C LEU A 46 -7.37 -0.83 4.06
N ASP A 47 -6.30 -1.22 4.77
CA ASP A 47 -5.65 -0.38 5.77
C ASP A 47 -4.60 0.55 5.13
N LEU A 48 -5.06 1.72 4.69
CA LEU A 48 -4.19 2.76 4.14
C LEU A 48 -3.17 3.31 5.16
N GLU A 49 -3.43 3.18 6.46
CA GLU A 49 -2.47 3.63 7.50
C GLU A 49 -1.27 2.69 7.57
N THR A 50 -1.49 1.38 7.41
CA THR A 50 -0.39 0.43 7.21
C THR A 50 0.38 0.73 5.94
N VAL A 51 -0.28 1.09 4.83
CA VAL A 51 0.40 1.52 3.61
C VAL A 51 1.26 2.76 3.87
N ARG A 52 0.70 3.83 4.45
CA ARG A 52 1.41 5.06 4.81
C ARG A 52 2.65 4.79 5.65
N ARG A 53 2.53 3.95 6.68
CA ARG A 53 3.61 3.65 7.63
C ARG A 53 4.69 2.73 7.06
N ARG A 54 4.34 1.78 6.18
CA ARG A 54 5.24 0.70 5.77
C ARG A 54 5.77 0.82 4.34
N ALA A 55 5.08 1.55 3.45
CA ALA A 55 5.36 1.55 2.01
C ALA A 55 6.82 1.82 1.67
N ARG A 56 7.42 2.87 2.24
CA ARG A 56 8.82 3.21 1.97
C ARG A 56 9.77 2.08 2.36
N ALA A 57 9.63 1.54 3.57
CA ALA A 57 10.47 0.46 4.06
C ALA A 57 10.31 -0.84 3.25
N VAL A 58 9.09 -1.15 2.83
CA VAL A 58 8.81 -2.31 1.95
C VAL A 58 9.45 -2.13 0.58
N MET A 59 9.30 -0.95 -0.02
CA MET A 59 9.92 -0.64 -1.31
C MET A 59 11.45 -0.64 -1.24
N ASP A 60 12.04 -0.07 -0.18
CA ASP A 60 13.49 -0.09 0.07
C ASP A 60 14.06 -1.51 0.14
N GLY A 61 13.28 -2.45 0.68
CA GLY A 61 13.64 -3.87 0.75
C GLY A 61 13.48 -4.63 -0.56
N SER A 62 12.88 -4.03 -1.61
CA SER A 62 12.64 -4.72 -2.87
C SER A 62 13.96 -5.07 -3.58
N PRO A 63 14.12 -6.30 -4.11
CA PRO A 63 15.26 -6.66 -4.94
C PRO A 63 15.19 -6.02 -6.34
N ILE A 64 14.04 -5.46 -6.72
CA ILE A 64 13.78 -4.90 -8.05
C ILE A 64 14.03 -3.39 -8.03
N ASP A 65 15.00 -2.93 -8.82
CA ASP A 65 15.51 -1.56 -8.76
C ASP A 65 14.45 -0.49 -9.03
N TYR A 66 13.54 -0.70 -10.00
CA TYR A 66 12.51 0.29 -10.28
C TYR A 66 11.50 0.41 -9.13
N VAL A 67 11.16 -0.70 -8.46
CA VAL A 67 10.31 -0.67 -7.26
C VAL A 67 11.04 0.01 -6.11
N ARG A 68 12.33 -0.30 -5.93
CA ARG A 68 13.14 0.29 -4.86
C ARG A 68 13.31 1.81 -5.04
N GLY A 69 13.55 2.25 -6.28
CA GLY A 69 13.78 3.65 -6.61
C GLY A 69 12.52 4.49 -6.79
N ALA A 70 11.35 3.86 -6.93
CA ALA A 70 10.10 4.57 -7.17
C ALA A 70 9.74 5.52 -6.02
N LYS A 71 9.17 6.68 -6.39
CA LYS A 71 8.77 7.72 -5.46
C LYS A 71 7.32 7.49 -5.04
N LEU A 72 7.06 7.44 -3.73
CA LEU A 72 5.69 7.45 -3.22
C LEU A 72 5.02 8.79 -3.51
N VAL A 73 3.84 8.76 -4.13
CA VAL A 73 3.11 9.94 -4.58
C VAL A 73 1.62 9.82 -4.29
N GLY A 74 0.98 10.98 -4.10
CA GLY A 74 -0.42 11.10 -3.75
C GLY A 74 -0.62 11.52 -2.30
N ARG A 75 -1.85 11.94 -2.00
CA ARG A 75 -2.21 12.58 -0.73
C ARG A 75 -1.96 11.70 0.51
N LEU A 76 -1.86 10.38 0.34
CA LEU A 76 -1.50 9.48 1.46
C LEU A 76 -0.07 9.68 1.95
N PHE A 77 0.84 10.16 1.10
CA PHE A 77 2.26 10.28 1.38
C PHE A 77 2.75 11.72 1.50
N GLU A 78 1.90 12.69 1.17
CA GLU A 78 2.15 14.10 1.45
C GLU A 78 2.19 14.29 2.99
N GLN A 79 3.29 14.86 3.49
CA GLN A 79 3.35 15.38 4.86
C GLN A 79 2.60 16.71 4.92
N GLU A 80 1.96 17.03 6.05
CA GLU A 80 1.47 18.37 6.37
C GLU A 80 2.62 19.38 6.61
N ASP A 81 3.77 19.19 5.95
CA ASP A 81 4.87 20.12 6.05
C ASP A 81 4.48 21.39 5.28
N GLY A 82 4.39 22.50 6.02
CA GLY A 82 3.68 23.72 5.65
C GLY A 82 4.31 24.56 4.54
N ASP A 83 4.79 23.94 3.47
CA ASP A 83 5.26 24.64 2.28
C ASP A 83 4.24 24.68 1.14
N GLY A 84 3.01 24.20 1.35
CA GLY A 84 1.88 24.45 0.45
C GLY A 84 2.17 24.09 -1.02
N SER A 85 3.16 23.24 -1.28
CA SER A 85 3.55 22.80 -2.62
C SER A 85 2.70 21.64 -3.11
N GLY A 86 1.62 21.33 -2.37
CA GLY A 86 0.54 20.48 -2.80
C GLY A 86 0.27 20.81 -4.26
N SER A 87 0.63 19.86 -5.13
CA SER A 87 0.36 19.92 -6.56
C SER A 87 -1.13 19.66 -6.74
N GLY A 88 -1.96 20.44 -6.04
CA GLY A 88 -3.38 20.53 -6.23
C GLY A 88 -3.57 21.36 -7.48
N ASP A 89 -3.63 20.68 -8.62
CA ASP A 89 -4.68 21.09 -9.53
C ASP A 89 -5.97 21.03 -8.70
N GLY A 90 -6.83 22.05 -8.73
CA GLY A 90 -8.07 22.07 -7.93
C GLY A 90 -9.08 20.98 -8.30
N SER A 91 -8.62 19.88 -8.90
CA SER A 91 -9.36 18.69 -9.28
C SER A 91 -9.61 17.85 -8.02
N GLY A 92 -10.88 17.66 -7.67
CA GLY A 92 -11.30 16.76 -6.59
C GLY A 92 -10.90 15.29 -6.78
N ASN A 93 -10.12 14.97 -7.81
CA ASN A 93 -9.74 13.65 -8.27
C ASN A 93 -8.20 13.41 -8.18
N ALA A 94 -7.53 13.97 -7.17
CA ALA A 94 -6.09 13.75 -6.99
C ALA A 94 -5.74 12.29 -6.60
N SER A 95 -4.63 11.77 -7.12
CA SER A 95 -4.05 10.48 -6.70
C SER A 95 -3.92 10.41 -5.18
N VAL A 96 -4.29 9.28 -4.60
CA VAL A 96 -4.21 9.06 -3.15
C VAL A 96 -3.01 8.20 -2.79
N CYS A 97 -2.88 7.02 -3.40
CA CYS A 97 -1.91 6.01 -3.00
C CYS A 97 -1.26 5.36 -4.23
N CYS A 98 -0.19 5.99 -4.72
CA CYS A 98 0.55 5.56 -5.90
C CYS A 98 2.07 5.59 -5.65
N ALA A 99 2.82 4.97 -6.56
CA ALA A 99 4.23 5.24 -6.73
C ALA A 99 4.51 5.67 -8.18
N ASP A 100 5.36 6.67 -8.34
CA ASP A 100 5.94 7.05 -9.63
C ASP A 100 7.06 6.06 -9.96
N THR A 101 6.75 5.15 -10.87
CA THR A 101 7.66 4.10 -11.34
C THR A 101 8.32 4.48 -12.67
N ALA A 102 8.01 5.67 -13.20
CA ALA A 102 8.37 6.12 -14.55
C ALA A 102 8.00 5.07 -15.64
N PHE A 103 6.95 4.28 -15.39
CA PHE A 103 6.47 3.27 -16.32
C PHE A 103 5.35 3.85 -17.18
N TRP A 104 5.71 4.26 -18.39
CA TRP A 104 4.81 4.95 -19.31
C TRP A 104 4.07 3.94 -20.18
N VAL A 105 3.02 3.35 -19.63
CA VAL A 105 2.08 2.48 -20.37
C VAL A 105 0.80 3.23 -20.73
N ASP A 106 0.16 2.78 -21.80
CA ASP A 106 -1.19 3.24 -22.14
C ASP A 106 -2.16 2.84 -21.02
N HIS A 107 -2.75 3.85 -20.37
CA HIS A 107 -3.71 3.66 -19.30
C HIS A 107 -5.16 3.48 -19.79
N ALA A 108 -5.42 3.43 -21.10
CA ALA A 108 -6.77 3.27 -21.63
C ALA A 108 -7.47 2.01 -21.08
N GLU A 109 -6.82 0.85 -21.11
CA GLU A 109 -7.37 -0.40 -20.59
C GLU A 109 -7.48 -0.40 -19.04
N PRO A 110 -6.47 0.04 -18.29
CA PRO A 110 -6.59 0.26 -16.84
C PRO A 110 -7.73 1.18 -16.40
N LEU A 111 -7.91 2.31 -17.08
CA LEU A 111 -8.96 3.27 -16.76
C LEU A 111 -10.35 2.70 -17.10
N ALA A 112 -10.51 2.02 -18.23
CA ALA A 112 -11.76 1.34 -18.56
C ALA A 112 -12.11 0.24 -17.53
N ALA A 113 -11.11 -0.51 -17.06
CA ALA A 113 -11.32 -1.48 -15.99
C ALA A 113 -11.70 -0.81 -14.65
N LEU A 114 -11.15 0.37 -14.36
CA LEU A 114 -11.50 1.15 -13.18
C LEU A 114 -12.95 1.62 -13.22
N ASP A 115 -13.43 2.06 -14.39
CA ASP A 115 -14.82 2.45 -14.58
C ASP A 115 -15.76 1.29 -14.29
N VAL A 116 -15.46 0.09 -14.80
CA VAL A 116 -16.26 -1.12 -14.50
C VAL A 116 -16.28 -1.44 -13.00
N VAL A 117 -15.16 -1.25 -12.29
CA VAL A 117 -15.12 -1.43 -10.83
C VAL A 117 -16.04 -0.43 -10.13
N ARG A 118 -15.98 0.85 -10.53
CA ARG A 118 -16.80 1.94 -9.98
C ARG A 118 -18.29 1.73 -10.26
N GLU A 119 -18.65 1.34 -11.48
CA GLU A 119 -20.02 1.05 -11.90
C GLU A 119 -20.67 -0.08 -11.08
N ARG A 120 -19.87 -1.02 -10.57
CA ARG A 120 -20.34 -2.08 -9.66
C ARG A 120 -20.54 -1.61 -8.21
N GLY A 121 -20.36 -0.32 -7.94
CA GLY A 121 -20.51 0.27 -6.61
C GLY A 121 -19.32 0.02 -5.68
N VAL A 122 -18.17 -0.39 -6.21
CA VAL A 122 -16.96 -0.59 -5.42
C VAL A 122 -16.30 0.76 -5.18
N ALA A 123 -16.17 1.16 -3.91
CA ALA A 123 -15.43 2.36 -3.54
C ALA A 123 -13.94 2.19 -3.87
N TRP A 124 -13.38 3.15 -4.59
CA TRP A 124 -11.98 3.13 -5.02
C TRP A 124 -11.13 4.10 -4.17
N PRO A 125 -10.35 3.60 -3.19
CA PRO A 125 -9.66 4.46 -2.22
C PRO A 125 -8.35 5.07 -2.75
N PHE A 126 -7.87 4.65 -3.94
CA PHE A 126 -6.56 5.03 -4.46
C PHE A 126 -6.55 6.36 -5.23
N GLY A 127 -7.73 6.96 -5.49
CA GLY A 127 -7.86 8.14 -6.33
C GLY A 127 -7.64 7.84 -7.81
N GLU A 128 -7.18 8.82 -8.57
CA GLU A 128 -6.87 8.66 -9.99
C GLU A 128 -5.44 8.18 -10.24
N LEU A 129 -5.24 7.50 -11.38
CA LEU A 129 -3.94 7.07 -11.84
C LEU A 129 -3.29 8.16 -12.71
N ARG A 130 -2.23 8.79 -12.20
CA ARG A 130 -1.39 9.70 -13.00
C ARG A 130 -0.52 8.91 -13.97
N GLU A 131 -0.19 9.52 -15.10
CA GLU A 131 0.78 8.94 -16.05
C GLU A 131 2.13 8.66 -15.37
N GLY A 132 2.78 7.56 -15.79
CA GLY A 132 4.04 7.10 -15.21
C GLY A 132 3.93 6.49 -13.81
N CYS A 133 2.75 6.55 -13.19
CA CYS A 133 2.50 6.03 -11.85
C CYS A 133 1.75 4.69 -11.88
N GLU A 134 1.90 3.94 -10.79
CA GLU A 134 1.16 2.72 -10.51
C GLU A 134 0.49 2.84 -9.13
N PHE A 135 -0.68 2.23 -8.97
CA PHE A 135 -1.31 2.16 -7.65
C PHE A 135 -0.51 1.23 -6.74
N LEU A 136 -0.44 1.56 -5.46
CA LEU A 136 0.23 0.76 -4.45
C LEU A 136 -0.77 0.12 -3.48
N VAL A 137 -0.67 -1.19 -3.30
CA VAL A 137 -1.36 -1.95 -2.25
C VAL A 137 -0.34 -2.67 -1.38
N LEU A 138 -0.52 -2.60 -0.06
CA LEU A 138 0.13 -3.49 0.91
C LEU A 138 -0.94 -4.23 1.72
N VAL A 139 -0.67 -5.50 2.03
CA VAL A 139 -1.52 -6.36 2.86
C VAL A 139 -0.66 -7.00 3.94
N GLU A 140 -1.13 -6.94 5.18
CA GLU A 140 -0.56 -7.64 6.32
C GLU A 140 -1.25 -9.01 6.49
N SER A 141 -0.47 -10.07 6.61
CA SER A 141 -0.95 -11.46 6.80
C SER A 141 -0.17 -12.22 7.86
#